data_AF-A0A6B3CRR0-F1
#
_entry.id   AF-A0A6B3CRR0-F1
#
_cell.length_a   1.000
_cell.length_b   1.000
_cell.length_c   1.000
_cell.angle_alpha   90.00
_cell.angle_beta   90.00
_cell.angle_gamma   90.00
#
_symmetry.space_group_name_H-M   'P 1'
#
loop_
_entity.id
_entity.type
_entity.pdbx_description
1 polymer ?
#
loop_
_entity_poly.entity_id
_entity_poly.type
_entity_poly.pdbx_seq_one_letter_code
_entity_poly.pdbx_strand_id
1 'polypeptide(L)'
;GHGITFLPTVGWAERGDLRAGGHGNSVPRFHIAWGTGTGVVEPFVRYAKQAVRDGLLTFHHRHRVDHLVVEGGTARGVRGTVLAPDDSPRGVASNREAAGEFELTAQAVIVTSGGIGA
;
A
#
# COMPACT_ATOMS: atom_id res chain seq x y z
N GLY A 1 -9.79 -12.06 -15.22
CA GLY A 1 -9.60 -11.42 -13.89
C GLY A 1 -8.16 -11.60 -13.48
N HIS A 2 -7.56 -10.64 -12.75
CA HIS A 2 -6.16 -10.67 -12.34
C HIS A 2 -5.85 -11.73 -11.26
N GLY A 3 -6.49 -12.90 -11.26
CA GLY A 3 -6.32 -13.93 -10.24
C GLY A 3 -7.04 -13.66 -8.90
N ILE A 4 -7.87 -12.62 -8.83
CA ILE A 4 -8.74 -12.37 -7.67
C ILE A 4 -10.03 -13.17 -7.83
N THR A 5 -10.36 -13.95 -6.80
CA THR A 5 -11.61 -14.72 -6.71
C THR A 5 -12.42 -14.23 -5.52
N PHE A 6 -13.74 -14.24 -5.64
CA PHE A 6 -14.66 -13.73 -4.62
C PHE A 6 -15.49 -14.84 -3.98
N LEU A 7 -15.94 -14.63 -2.74
CA LEU A 7 -17.05 -15.38 -2.20
C LEU A 7 -18.28 -15.18 -3.11
N PRO A 8 -19.12 -16.22 -3.32
CA PRO A 8 -20.31 -16.10 -4.17
C PRO A 8 -21.45 -15.30 -3.53
N THR A 9 -21.17 -14.58 -2.43
CA THR A 9 -22.13 -13.78 -1.68
C THR A 9 -21.66 -12.33 -1.63
N VAL A 10 -22.57 -11.39 -1.87
CA VAL A 10 -22.31 -9.96 -1.69
C VAL A 10 -22.77 -9.55 -0.30
N GLY A 11 -21.83 -9.06 0.51
CA GLY A 11 -22.12 -8.56 1.84
C GLY A 11 -22.86 -7.22 1.81
N TRP A 12 -23.63 -6.98 2.86
CA TRP A 12 -24.24 -5.68 3.16
C TRP A 12 -23.70 -5.15 4.49
N ALA A 13 -22.38 -5.06 4.58
CA ALA A 13 -21.72 -4.35 5.68
C ALA A 13 -22.19 -2.89 5.70
N GLU A 14 -22.22 -2.25 6.88
CA GLU A 14 -22.73 -0.88 7.07
C GLU A 14 -24.16 -0.69 6.54
N ARG A 15 -25.01 -1.71 6.73
CA ARG A 15 -26.46 -1.60 6.53
C ARG A 15 -26.99 -0.50 7.45
N GLY A 16 -27.38 0.62 6.87
CA GLY A 16 -27.97 1.71 7.64
C GLY A 16 -29.47 1.59 7.75
N ASP A 17 -30.18 2.71 7.69
CA ASP A 17 -31.62 2.78 8.00
C ASP A 17 -32.55 2.30 6.86
N LEU A 18 -32.00 1.75 5.79
CA LEU A 18 -32.70 1.19 4.63
C LEU A 18 -33.50 2.21 3.81
N ARG A 19 -33.26 3.52 4.00
CA ARG A 19 -33.84 4.57 3.18
C ARG A 19 -32.83 5.03 2.13
N ALA A 20 -33.31 5.32 0.92
CA ALA A 20 -32.44 5.73 -0.19
C ALA A 20 -31.59 6.99 0.11
N GLY A 21 -32.07 7.89 0.98
CA GLY A 21 -31.35 9.09 1.44
C GLY A 21 -30.89 9.02 2.90
N GLY A 22 -30.99 7.86 3.55
CA GLY A 22 -30.53 7.68 4.93
C GLY A 22 -29.06 7.28 5.01
N HIS A 23 -28.58 7.00 6.22
CA HIS A 23 -27.19 6.59 6.41
C HIS A 23 -26.96 5.15 5.93
N GLY A 24 -25.69 4.80 5.69
CA GLY A 24 -25.27 3.45 5.32
C GLY A 24 -25.57 3.05 3.87
N ASN A 25 -25.38 1.76 3.58
CA ASN A 25 -25.57 1.22 2.24
C ASN A 25 -27.06 0.95 1.98
N SER A 26 -27.61 1.39 0.85
CA SER A 26 -29.00 1.12 0.43
C SER A 26 -29.23 -0.29 -0.14
N VAL A 27 -28.17 -0.95 -0.59
CA VAL A 27 -28.15 -2.32 -1.15
C VAL A 27 -26.83 -3.03 -0.80
N PRO A 28 -26.77 -4.37 -0.84
CA PRO A 28 -25.52 -5.13 -0.71
C PRO A 28 -24.51 -4.73 -1.79
N ARG A 29 -23.27 -4.41 -1.40
CA ARG A 29 -22.19 -4.04 -2.35
C ARG A 29 -20.78 -4.39 -1.87
N PHE A 30 -20.68 -5.09 -0.74
CA PHE A 30 -19.39 -5.45 -0.15
C PHE A 30 -18.94 -6.82 -0.68
N HIS A 31 -18.05 -6.81 -1.68
CA HIS A 31 -17.50 -8.03 -2.27
C HIS A 31 -16.28 -8.48 -1.47
N ILE A 32 -16.31 -9.74 -1.01
CA ILE A 32 -15.22 -10.31 -0.21
C ILE A 32 -14.37 -11.17 -1.13
N ALA A 33 -13.13 -10.73 -1.35
CA ALA A 33 -12.14 -11.57 -2.01
C ALA A 33 -11.74 -12.73 -1.10
N TRP A 34 -11.55 -13.92 -1.67
CA TRP A 34 -10.87 -15.03 -0.97
C TRP A 34 -9.49 -14.55 -0.51
N GLY A 35 -9.15 -14.76 0.78
CA GLY A 35 -7.92 -14.23 1.38
C GLY A 35 -7.96 -12.72 1.70
N THR A 36 -9.13 -12.08 1.58
CA THR A 36 -9.40 -10.67 1.93
C THR A 36 -8.38 -9.71 1.30
N GLY A 37 -7.78 -8.80 2.08
CA GLY A 37 -6.78 -7.85 1.59
C GLY A 37 -5.54 -8.54 1.02
N THR A 38 -5.11 -9.66 1.62
CA THR A 38 -3.96 -10.42 1.10
C THR A 38 -4.28 -11.02 -0.27
N GLY A 39 -5.47 -11.60 -0.44
CA GLY A 39 -5.90 -12.16 -1.72
C GLY A 39 -6.07 -11.12 -2.83
N VAL A 40 -6.45 -9.88 -2.49
CA VAL A 40 -6.48 -8.77 -3.44
C VAL A 40 -5.08 -8.35 -3.86
N VAL A 41 -4.13 -8.27 -2.92
CA VAL A 41 -2.78 -7.76 -3.17
C VAL A 41 -1.86 -8.81 -3.81
N GLU A 42 -2.09 -10.09 -3.56
CA GLU A 42 -1.21 -11.18 -3.99
C GLU A 42 -0.86 -11.17 -5.49
N PRO A 43 -1.80 -10.98 -6.44
CA PRO A 43 -1.46 -10.94 -7.86
C PRO A 43 -0.53 -9.79 -8.22
N PHE A 44 -0.73 -8.62 -7.60
CA PHE A 44 0.12 -7.45 -7.81
C PHE A 44 1.52 -7.65 -7.25
N VAL A 45 1.65 -8.32 -6.10
CA VAL A 45 2.97 -8.73 -5.57
C VAL A 45 3.69 -9.67 -6.53
N ARG A 46 2.97 -10.62 -7.15
CA ARG A 46 3.56 -11.50 -8.17
C ARG A 46 4.07 -10.70 -9.37
N TYR A 47 3.29 -9.73 -9.87
CA TYR A 47 3.73 -8.86 -10.96
C TYR A 47 4.93 -8.00 -10.58
N ALA A 48 4.94 -7.41 -9.38
CA ALA A 48 6.06 -6.60 -8.92
C ALA A 48 7.35 -7.43 -8.77
N LYS A 49 7.25 -8.66 -8.22
CA LYS A 49 8.39 -9.59 -8.16
C LYS A 49 8.89 -10.00 -9.56
N GLN A 50 8.00 -10.13 -10.54
CA GLN A 50 8.40 -10.39 -11.93
C GLN A 50 9.12 -9.17 -12.52
N ALA A 51 8.58 -7.95 -12.33
CA ALA A 51 9.22 -6.72 -12.79
C ALA A 51 10.64 -6.53 -12.20
N VAL A 52 10.89 -6.96 -10.96
CA VAL A 52 12.26 -7.00 -10.40
C VAL A 52 13.16 -7.95 -11.18
N ARG A 53 12.69 -9.18 -11.47
CA ARG A 53 13.46 -10.15 -12.27
C ARG A 53 13.77 -9.63 -13.67
N ASP A 54 12.85 -8.85 -14.23
CA ASP A 54 12.99 -8.26 -15.56
C ASP A 54 13.79 -6.94 -15.55
N GLY A 55 14.26 -6.48 -14.38
CA GLY A 55 15.04 -5.24 -14.25
C GLY A 55 14.24 -3.95 -14.38
N LEU A 56 12.91 -4.01 -14.28
CA LEU A 56 11.99 -2.87 -14.44
C LEU A 56 11.61 -2.21 -13.10
N LEU A 57 11.89 -2.88 -11.97
CA LEU A 57 11.52 -2.40 -10.64
C LEU A 57 12.62 -2.71 -9.63
N THR A 58 12.91 -1.75 -8.74
CA THR A 58 13.83 -1.93 -7.61
C THR A 58 13.07 -1.71 -6.30
N PHE A 59 13.18 -2.65 -5.36
CA PHE A 59 12.65 -2.47 -4.02
C PHE A 59 13.71 -1.92 -3.07
N HIS A 60 13.41 -0.79 -2.46
CA HIS A 60 14.18 -0.22 -1.35
C HIS A 60 13.46 -0.52 -0.02
N HIS A 61 13.59 -1.75 0.48
CA HIS A 61 13.03 -2.12 1.78
C HIS A 61 13.73 -1.38 2.92
N ARG A 62 13.03 -1.19 4.05
CA ARG A 62 13.57 -0.47 5.22
C ARG A 62 14.02 0.97 4.90
N HIS A 63 13.51 1.59 3.84
CA HIS A 63 13.74 3.01 3.55
C HIS A 63 12.55 3.84 4.02
N ARG A 64 12.76 4.65 5.05
CA ARG A 64 11.77 5.60 5.53
C ARG A 64 12.01 6.94 4.82
N VAL A 65 11.09 7.33 3.96
CA VAL A 65 11.11 8.67 3.35
C VAL A 65 10.79 9.70 4.42
N ASP A 66 11.68 10.67 4.60
CA ASP A 66 11.52 11.77 5.56
C ASP A 66 11.19 13.10 4.86
N HIS A 67 11.66 13.28 3.61
CA HIS A 67 11.42 14.50 2.84
C HIS A 67 11.18 14.23 1.34
N LEU A 68 10.34 15.07 0.73
CA LEU A 68 10.33 15.26 -0.72
C LEU A 68 11.44 16.23 -1.12
N VAL A 69 12.17 15.92 -2.18
CA VAL A 69 13.12 16.86 -2.80
C VAL A 69 12.33 17.69 -3.80
N VAL A 70 12.23 19.00 -3.56
CA VAL A 70 11.47 19.94 -4.39
C VAL A 70 12.40 21.02 -4.91
N GLU A 71 12.43 21.19 -6.24
CA GLU A 71 13.23 22.20 -6.92
C GLU A 71 12.33 23.00 -7.85
N GLY A 72 12.38 24.34 -7.76
CA GLY A 72 11.54 25.20 -8.59
C GLY A 72 10.03 24.89 -8.48
N GLY A 73 9.57 24.43 -7.32
CA GLY A 73 8.18 24.02 -7.09
C GLY A 73 7.80 22.63 -7.64
N THR A 74 8.75 21.89 -8.21
CA THR A 74 8.52 20.54 -8.77
C THR A 74 9.16 19.47 -7.90
N ALA A 75 8.43 18.40 -7.58
CA ALA A 75 8.97 17.24 -6.89
C ALA A 75 9.95 16.49 -7.81
N ARG A 76 11.21 16.38 -7.39
CA ARG A 76 12.31 15.77 -8.15
C ARG A 76 12.85 14.49 -7.51
N GLY A 77 12.35 14.13 -6.34
CA GLY A 77 12.85 12.96 -5.64
C GLY A 77 12.39 12.87 -4.20
N VAL A 78 13.04 11.97 -3.47
CA VAL A 78 12.82 11.70 -2.05
C VAL A 78 14.16 11.52 -1.36
N ARG A 79 14.25 11.93 -0.10
CA ARG A 79 15.36 11.58 0.78
C ARG A 79 14.86 11.13 2.14
N GLY A 80 15.68 10.39 2.85
CA GLY A 80 15.36 9.97 4.21
C GLY A 80 16.34 8.97 4.78
N THR A 81 15.83 8.17 5.72
CA THR A 81 16.62 7.29 6.57
C THR A 81 16.50 5.84 6.10
N VAL A 82 17.64 5.16 5.95
CA VAL A 82 17.69 3.69 5.87
C VAL A 82 17.60 3.15 7.30
N LEU A 83 16.60 2.33 7.59
CA LEU A 83 16.39 1.71 8.89
C LEU A 83 17.18 0.39 8.99
N ALA A 84 17.61 0.06 10.22
CA ALA A 84 18.25 -1.22 10.51
C ALA A 84 17.37 -2.41 10.09
N PRO A 85 17.95 -3.56 9.71
CA PRO A 85 17.20 -4.77 9.41
C PRO A 85 16.26 -5.15 10.55
N ASP A 86 15.11 -5.74 10.21
CA ASP A 86 14.12 -6.21 11.18
C ASP A 86 13.32 -7.36 10.57
N ASP A 87 13.21 -8.47 11.30
CA ASP A 87 12.50 -9.68 10.90
C ASP A 87 11.19 -9.90 11.68
N SER A 88 10.65 -8.85 12.31
CA SER A 88 9.38 -8.88 13.03
C SER A 88 8.26 -9.51 12.19
N PRO A 89 7.39 -10.34 12.80
CA PRO A 89 6.27 -10.93 12.09
C PRO A 89 5.30 -9.88 11.51
N ARG A 90 4.54 -10.30 10.49
CA ARG A 90 3.49 -9.46 9.90
C ARG A 90 2.49 -9.01 10.98
N GLY A 91 2.27 -7.70 11.05
CA GLY A 91 1.35 -7.08 12.02
C GLY A 91 2.01 -6.70 13.34
N VAL A 92 3.31 -6.97 13.51
CA VAL A 92 4.11 -6.52 14.65
C VAL A 92 4.89 -5.27 14.26
N ALA A 93 5.00 -4.31 15.17
CA ALA A 93 5.80 -3.11 14.95
C ALA A 93 7.29 -3.47 14.84
N SER A 94 7.90 -3.16 13.70
CA SER A 94 9.35 -3.27 13.51
C SER A 94 10.10 -2.07 14.11
N ASN A 95 11.40 -2.20 14.34
CA ASN A 95 12.28 -1.14 14.78
C ASN A 95 12.30 0.06 13.82
N ARG A 96 12.73 1.21 14.35
CA ARG A 96 12.94 2.46 13.62
C ARG A 96 14.37 2.99 13.80
N GLU A 97 15.31 2.10 14.10
CA GLU A 97 16.71 2.44 14.32
C GLU A 97 17.34 2.87 12.99
N ALA A 98 18.06 4.00 13.00
CA ALA A 98 18.71 4.52 11.81
C ALA A 98 20.01 3.75 11.53
N ALA A 99 20.20 3.30 10.29
CA ALA A 99 21.40 2.62 9.81
C ALA A 99 22.12 3.39 8.69
N GLY A 100 21.50 4.45 8.16
CA GLY A 100 22.09 5.31 7.14
C GLY A 100 21.08 6.29 6.55
N GLU A 101 21.49 7.00 5.50
CA GLU A 101 20.65 7.94 4.76
C GLU A 101 20.62 7.57 3.27
N PHE A 102 19.59 8.03 2.57
CA PHE A 102 19.45 7.87 1.13
C PHE A 102 18.83 9.10 0.49
N GLU A 103 19.15 9.32 -0.78
CA GLU A 103 18.45 10.25 -1.66
C GLU A 103 18.26 9.59 -3.03
N LEU A 104 17.05 9.69 -3.58
CA LEU A 104 16.68 9.17 -4.89
C LEU A 104 16.03 10.29 -5.71
N THR A 105 16.43 10.41 -6.97
CA THR A 105 15.84 11.37 -7.91
C THR A 105 14.96 10.67 -8.93
N ALA A 106 13.86 11.32 -9.32
CA ALA A 106 12.91 10.81 -10.29
C ALA A 106 12.15 11.97 -10.96
N GLN A 107 11.65 11.73 -12.18
CA GLN A 107 10.80 12.69 -12.89
C GLN A 107 9.41 12.85 -12.28
N ALA A 108 8.96 11.86 -11.50
CA ALA A 108 7.66 11.85 -10.85
C ALA A 108 7.76 11.10 -9.52
N VAL A 109 6.99 11.57 -8.53
CA VAL A 109 6.86 10.93 -7.21
C VAL A 109 5.37 10.69 -6.94
N ILE A 110 5.03 9.46 -6.57
CA ILE A 110 3.66 9.05 -6.20
C ILE A 110 3.70 8.62 -4.74
N VAL A 111 2.87 9.27 -3.90
CA VAL A 111 2.82 8.98 -2.46
C VAL A 111 1.69 7.99 -2.18
N THR A 112 2.04 6.78 -1.75
CA THR A 112 1.10 5.71 -1.37
C THR A 112 1.42 5.16 0.04
N SER A 113 1.66 6.05 1.01
CA SER A 113 2.17 5.70 2.35
C SER A 113 1.12 5.15 3.33
N GLY A 114 -0.15 5.08 2.94
CA GLY A 114 -1.26 4.71 3.82
C GLY A 114 -1.76 5.88 4.68
N GLY A 115 -2.72 5.58 5.57
CA GLY A 115 -3.33 6.56 6.47
C GLY A 115 -2.59 6.70 7.81
N ILE A 116 -3.02 7.68 8.62
CA ILE A 116 -2.45 8.01 9.94
C ILE A 116 -3.29 7.45 11.11
N GLY A 117 -4.14 6.45 10.85
CA GLY A 117 -4.98 5.84 11.88
C GLY A 117 -4.13 5.11 12.91
N ALA A 118 -4.35 5.43 14.19
CA ALA A 118 -3.70 4.82 15.35
C ALA A 118 -4.21 3.40 15.63
#